data_AF-A0A268UD42-F1
#
_entry.id   AF-A0A268UD42-F1
#
_cell.length_a   1.000
_cell.length_b   1.000
_cell.length_c   1.000
_cell.angle_alpha   90.00
_cell.angle_beta   90.00
_cell.angle_gamma   90.00
#
_symmetry.space_group_name_H-M   'P 1'
#
loop_
_entity.id
_entity.type
_entity.pdbx_description
1 polymer ?
#
loop_
_entity_poly.entity_id
_entity_poly.type
_entity_poly.pdbx_seq_one_letter_code
_entity_poly.pdbx_strand_id
1 'polypeptide(L)'
;MKHYETMFIVKPTLVEEEIKSKIDFYKEVITKNGGVITTCIDMGMRNLAYEIKKSSRGYYFVIYFQANPSLILELERLYRINEDILRFIVIKYESKKEQKTWQALVDKANKKPDAKSDSKPLREKSQTQSHIESSATQD
;
A
#
# COMPACT_ATOMS: atom_id res chain seq x y z
N MET A 1 23.28 -11.51 -5.02
CA MET A 1 21.85 -11.53 -4.63
C MET A 1 21.00 -11.33 -5.88
N LYS A 2 19.76 -11.81 -5.90
CA LYS A 2 18.84 -11.62 -7.04
C LYS A 2 17.99 -10.36 -6.80
N HIS A 3 17.56 -9.71 -7.87
CA HIS A 3 16.74 -8.51 -7.82
C HIS A 3 15.26 -8.88 -7.76
N TYR A 4 14.55 -8.31 -6.80
CA TYR A 4 13.13 -8.53 -6.59
C TYR A 4 12.38 -7.22 -6.47
N GLU A 5 11.09 -7.32 -6.76
CA GLU A 5 10.08 -6.35 -6.39
C GLU A 5 8.95 -7.09 -5.70
N THR A 6 8.45 -6.54 -4.60
CA THR A 6 7.17 -6.99 -4.04
C THR A 6 6.21 -5.83 -3.99
N MET A 7 4.99 -6.06 -4.46
CA MET A 7 3.87 -5.17 -4.26
C MET A 7 2.83 -5.91 -3.45
N PHE A 8 2.32 -5.26 -2.41
CA PHE A 8 1.19 -5.78 -1.63
C PHE A 8 0.13 -4.70 -1.42
N ILE A 9 -1.09 -5.17 -1.23
CA ILE A 9 -2.27 -4.34 -1.03
C ILE A 9 -2.83 -4.66 0.35
N VAL A 10 -2.89 -3.64 1.21
CA VAL A 10 -3.45 -3.75 2.56
C VAL A 10 -4.94 -3.36 2.52
N LYS A 11 -5.76 -4.00 3.36
CA LYS A 11 -7.18 -3.65 3.55
C LYS A 11 -7.36 -2.15 3.82
N PRO A 12 -8.43 -1.53 3.29
CA PRO A 12 -8.72 -0.11 3.51
C PRO A 12 -9.34 0.19 4.88
N THR A 13 -9.66 -0.84 5.67
CA THR A 13 -10.31 -0.71 6.98
C THR A 13 -9.32 -0.42 8.12
N LEU A 14 -8.03 -0.61 7.87
CA LEU A 14 -6.98 -0.32 8.85
C LEU A 14 -6.73 1.18 8.95
N VAL A 15 -6.39 1.65 10.14
CA VAL A 15 -5.92 3.03 10.34
C VAL A 15 -4.48 3.19 9.87
N GLU A 16 -4.05 4.43 9.64
CA GLU A 16 -2.72 4.73 9.08
C GLU A 16 -1.56 4.13 9.89
N GLU A 17 -1.66 4.15 11.22
CA GLU A 17 -0.67 3.57 12.13
C GLU A 17 -0.55 2.04 11.96
N GLU A 18 -1.68 1.35 11.80
CA GLU A 18 -1.71 -0.10 11.57
C GLU A 18 -1.11 -0.43 10.19
N ILE A 19 -1.45 0.33 9.16
CA ILE A 19 -0.88 0.18 7.81
C ILE A 19 0.65 0.32 7.87
N LYS A 20 1.14 1.37 8.53
CA LYS A 20 2.57 1.60 8.71
C LYS A 20 3.23 0.46 9.48
N SER A 21 2.61 -0.02 10.56
CA SER A 21 3.11 -1.18 11.32
C SER A 21 3.25 -2.44 10.45
N LYS A 22 2.27 -2.72 9.57
CA LYS A 22 2.36 -3.84 8.62
C LYS A 22 3.48 -3.64 7.60
N ILE A 23 3.60 -2.43 7.04
CA ILE A 23 4.68 -2.10 6.10
C ILE A 23 6.05 -2.33 6.75
N ASP A 24 6.25 -1.81 7.96
CA ASP A 24 7.52 -1.92 8.66
C ASP A 24 7.82 -3.35 9.09
N PHE A 25 6.81 -4.14 9.47
CA PHE A 25 6.95 -5.58 9.68
C PHE A 25 7.51 -6.30 8.44
N TYR A 26 6.96 -6.04 7.24
CA TYR A 26 7.45 -6.70 6.02
C TYR A 26 8.85 -6.21 5.59
N LYS A 27 9.17 -4.93 5.80
CA LYS A 27 10.54 -4.43 5.62
C LYS A 27 11.50 -5.15 6.57
N GLU A 28 11.11 -5.30 7.83
CA GLU A 28 11.91 -5.97 8.84
C GLU A 28 12.15 -7.44 8.49
N VAL A 29 11.11 -8.16 8.07
CA VAL A 29 11.21 -9.54 7.55
C VAL A 29 12.23 -9.63 6.41
N ILE A 30 12.23 -8.68 5.47
CA ILE A 30 13.20 -8.66 4.38
C ILE A 30 14.62 -8.49 4.93
N THR A 31 14.83 -7.50 5.81
CA THR A 31 16.18 -7.22 6.35
C THR A 31 16.71 -8.32 7.27
N LYS A 32 15.87 -8.90 8.13
CA LYS A 32 16.23 -9.98 9.07
C LYS A 32 16.64 -11.26 8.34
N ASN A 33 16.08 -11.53 7.17
CA ASN A 33 16.42 -12.69 6.35
C ASN A 33 17.54 -12.41 5.34
N GLY A 34 18.34 -11.37 5.54
CA GLY A 34 19.51 -11.04 4.71
C GLY A 34 19.18 -10.36 3.37
N GLY A 35 17.96 -9.82 3.24
CA GLY A 35 17.59 -8.98 2.10
C GLY A 35 18.04 -7.53 2.28
N VAL A 36 18.36 -6.87 1.17
CA VAL A 36 18.78 -5.46 1.13
C VAL A 36 17.72 -4.66 0.39
N ILE A 37 16.99 -3.81 1.10
CA ILE A 37 16.01 -2.90 0.52
C ILE A 37 16.75 -1.79 -0.22
N THR A 38 16.42 -1.59 -1.50
CA THR A 38 17.02 -0.55 -2.34
C THR A 38 16.18 0.72 -2.36
N THR A 39 14.85 0.57 -2.45
CA THR A 39 13.92 1.70 -2.37
C THR A 39 12.49 1.19 -2.13
N CYS A 40 11.61 2.08 -1.68
CA CYS A 40 10.19 1.79 -1.48
C CYS A 40 9.35 2.85 -2.18
N ILE A 41 8.16 2.47 -2.66
CA ILE A 41 7.18 3.39 -3.19
C ILE A 41 5.90 3.26 -2.37
N ASP A 42 5.57 4.33 -1.68
CA ASP A 42 4.26 4.49 -1.07
C ASP A 42 3.28 5.01 -2.13
N MET A 43 2.32 4.17 -2.54
CA MET A 43 1.34 4.52 -3.55
C MET A 43 0.01 5.01 -2.94
N GLY A 44 -0.13 4.91 -1.62
CA GLY A 44 -1.32 5.28 -0.87
C GLY A 44 -2.57 4.48 -1.23
N MET A 45 -3.72 5.04 -0.87
CA MET A 45 -5.03 4.43 -1.06
C MET A 45 -5.51 4.56 -2.51
N ARG A 46 -5.89 3.44 -3.14
CA ARG A 46 -6.35 3.41 -4.54
C ARG A 46 -7.58 2.53 -4.71
N ASN A 47 -8.37 2.83 -5.75
CA ASN A 47 -9.51 2.01 -6.14
C ASN A 47 -9.03 0.72 -6.82
N LEU A 48 -9.62 -0.40 -6.44
CA LEU A 48 -9.42 -1.68 -7.10
C LEU A 48 -10.33 -1.75 -8.33
N ALA A 49 -9.88 -2.45 -9.38
CA ALA A 49 -10.70 -2.63 -10.59
C ALA A 49 -11.97 -3.46 -10.32
N TYR A 50 -11.93 -4.31 -9.29
CA TYR A 50 -13.03 -5.12 -8.81
C TYR A 50 -12.85 -5.39 -7.31
N GLU A 51 -13.93 -5.81 -6.67
CA GLU A 51 -13.94 -6.05 -5.23
C GLU A 51 -13.09 -7.28 -4.84
N ILE A 52 -12.22 -7.11 -3.86
CA ILE A 52 -11.42 -8.20 -3.27
C ILE A 52 -11.78 -8.28 -1.80
N LYS A 53 -12.28 -9.44 -1.32
CA LYS A 53 -12.70 -9.63 0.07
C LYS A 53 -13.59 -8.47 0.59
N LYS A 54 -14.63 -8.09 -0.18
CA LYS A 54 -15.53 -6.97 0.17
C LYS A 54 -14.90 -5.58 0.24
N SER A 55 -13.69 -5.42 -0.30
CA SER A 55 -13.00 -4.14 -0.39
C SER A 55 -12.96 -3.66 -1.84
N SER A 56 -13.41 -2.43 -2.08
CA SER A 56 -13.32 -1.73 -3.38
C SER A 56 -12.08 -0.82 -3.47
N ARG A 57 -11.37 -0.62 -2.36
CA ARG A 57 -10.13 0.16 -2.23
C ARG A 57 -9.07 -0.65 -1.50
N GLY A 58 -7.81 -0.26 -1.64
CA GLY A 58 -6.71 -0.83 -0.87
C GLY A 58 -5.48 0.07 -0.86
N TYR A 59 -4.64 -0.09 0.17
CA TYR A 59 -3.39 0.65 0.31
C TYR A 59 -2.30 -0.07 -0.47
N TYR A 60 -1.71 0.59 -1.45
CA TYR A 60 -0.66 0.00 -2.28
C TYR A 60 0.73 0.37 -1.75
N PHE A 61 1.59 -0.62 -1.60
CA PHE A 61 2.98 -0.41 -1.25
C PHE A 61 3.89 -1.30 -2.07
N VAL A 62 5.01 -0.75 -2.54
CA VAL A 62 6.00 -1.46 -3.35
C VAL A 62 7.37 -1.38 -2.68
N ILE A 63 8.09 -2.50 -2.66
CA ILE A 63 9.46 -2.59 -2.17
C ILE A 63 10.34 -3.19 -3.26
N TYR A 64 11.40 -2.47 -3.63
CA TYR A 64 12.48 -2.98 -4.46
C TYR A 64 13.63 -3.41 -3.56
N PHE A 65 14.07 -4.65 -3.70
CA PHE A 65 15.08 -5.23 -2.82
C PHE A 65 15.91 -6.30 -3.53
N GLN A 66 17.07 -6.61 -2.94
CA GLN A 66 17.91 -7.72 -3.34
C GLN A 66 17.88 -8.79 -2.25
N ALA A 67 17.74 -10.07 -2.62
CA ALA A 67 17.65 -11.15 -1.64
C ALA A 67 18.18 -12.49 -2.17
N ASN A 68 18.30 -13.46 -1.26
CA ASN A 68 18.41 -14.88 -1.58
C ASN A 68 17.00 -15.46 -1.86
N PRO A 69 16.83 -16.38 -2.83
CA PRO A 69 15.56 -17.06 -3.08
C PRO A 69 14.84 -17.64 -1.87
N SER A 70 15.55 -18.10 -0.83
CA SER A 70 14.94 -18.66 0.38
C SER A 70 14.02 -17.67 1.11
N LEU A 71 14.36 -16.38 1.09
CA LEU A 71 13.58 -15.30 1.71
C LEU A 71 12.19 -15.18 1.08
N ILE A 72 12.07 -15.43 -0.22
CA ILE A 72 10.82 -15.25 -0.96
C ILE A 72 9.73 -16.19 -0.45
N LEU A 73 10.10 -17.44 -0.13
CA LEU A 73 9.16 -18.42 0.41
C LEU A 73 8.59 -17.98 1.76
N GLU A 74 9.43 -17.45 2.64
CA GLU A 74 9.00 -16.95 3.94
C GLU A 74 8.13 -15.69 3.82
N LEU A 75 8.52 -14.76 2.94
CA LEU A 75 7.75 -13.55 2.68
C LEU A 75 6.36 -13.87 2.13
N GLU A 76 6.26 -14.78 1.16
CA GLU A 76 4.97 -15.23 0.63
C GLU A 76 4.13 -15.95 1.68
N ARG A 77 4.75 -16.79 2.54
CA ARG A 77 4.05 -17.45 3.64
C ARG A 77 3.41 -16.44 4.58
N LEU A 78 4.14 -15.39 4.97
CA LEU A 78 3.64 -14.33 5.83
C LEU A 78 2.55 -13.48 5.17
N TYR A 79 2.64 -13.22 3.86
CA TYR A 79 1.55 -12.56 3.14
C TYR A 79 0.27 -13.41 3.07
N ARG A 80 0.39 -14.73 2.89
CA ARG A 80 -0.77 -15.63 2.79
C ARG A 80 -1.51 -15.79 4.11
N ILE A 81 -0.78 -15.83 5.23
CA ILE A 81 -1.36 -16.00 6.57
C ILE A 81 -1.95 -14.69 7.09
N ASN A 82 -1.41 -13.54 6.67
CA ASN A 82 -1.93 -12.25 7.10
C ASN A 82 -3.24 -11.93 6.37
N GLU A 83 -4.35 -11.98 7.10
CA GLU A 83 -5.66 -11.69 6.55
C GLU A 83 -5.79 -10.26 6.02
N ASP A 84 -5.01 -9.31 6.56
CA ASP A 84 -5.01 -7.88 6.21
C ASP A 84 -4.41 -7.57 4.84
N ILE A 85 -3.76 -8.56 4.23
CA ILE A 85 -3.31 -8.47 2.86
C ILE A 85 -4.44 -8.94 1.93
N LEU A 86 -4.86 -8.04 1.05
CA LEU A 86 -5.85 -8.33 0.01
C LEU A 86 -5.22 -9.09 -1.15
N ARG A 87 -4.02 -8.66 -1.56
CA ARG A 87 -3.26 -9.25 -2.67
C ARG A 87 -1.80 -8.90 -2.52
N PHE A 88 -0.93 -9.78 -2.99
CA PHE A 88 0.49 -9.53 -3.13
C PHE A 88 1.00 -10.11 -4.44
N ILE A 89 2.14 -9.60 -4.90
CA ILE A 89 2.92 -10.16 -6.00
C ILE A 89 4.39 -10.00 -5.65
N VAL A 90 5.19 -11.00 -6.00
CA VAL A 90 6.65 -10.94 -5.95
C VAL A 90 7.16 -11.21 -7.35
N ILE A 91 7.99 -10.31 -7.87
CA ILE A 91 8.55 -10.38 -9.21
C ILE A 91 10.06 -10.55 -9.07
N LYS A 92 10.61 -11.56 -9.74
CA LYS A 92 12.06 -11.79 -9.86
C LYS A 92 12.56 -11.22 -11.18
N TYR A 93 13.61 -10.42 -11.13
CA TYR A 93 14.29 -9.87 -12.31
C TYR A 93 15.56 -10.69 -12.57
N GLU A 94 15.52 -11.56 -13.58
CA GLU A 94 16.56 -12.59 -13.81
C GLU A 94 17.52 -12.20 -14.93
N SER A 95 16.98 -11.82 -16.09
CA SER A 95 17.79 -11.50 -17.28
C SER A 95 18.52 -10.16 -17.14
N LYS A 96 19.62 -9.98 -17.88
CA LYS A 96 20.35 -8.69 -17.91
C LYS A 96 19.45 -7.52 -18.34
N LYS A 97 18.48 -7.78 -19.22
CA LYS A 97 17.52 -6.77 -19.68
C LYS A 97 16.58 -6.38 -18.54
N GLU A 98 16.02 -7.36 -17.83
CA GLU A 98 15.17 -7.14 -16.66
C GLU A 98 15.91 -6.40 -15.54
N GLN A 99 17.16 -6.76 -15.26
CA GLN A 99 17.97 -6.06 -14.24
C GLN A 99 18.19 -4.58 -14.59
N LYS A 100 18.40 -4.26 -15.87
CA LYS A 100 18.47 -2.85 -16.33
C LYS A 100 17.15 -2.13 -16.12
N THR A 101 16.02 -2.78 -16.43
CA THR A 101 14.69 -2.22 -16.17
C THR A 101 14.46 -2.00 -14.68
N TRP A 102 14.82 -2.96 -13.83
CA TRP A 102 14.74 -2.85 -12.38
C TRP A 102 15.54 -1.65 -11.87
N GLN A 103 16.79 -1.49 -12.34
CA GLN A 103 17.61 -0.34 -11.96
C GLN A 103 16.96 0.99 -12.37
N ALA A 104 16.42 1.08 -13.59
CA ALA A 104 15.73 2.28 -14.04
C ALA A 104 14.47 2.59 -13.21
N LEU A 105 13.73 1.57 -12.75
CA LEU A 105 12.59 1.73 -11.86
C LEU A 105 13.01 2.23 -10.48
N VAL A 106 14.08 1.65 -9.92
CA VAL A 106 14.69 2.10 -8.66
C VAL A 106 15.14 3.56 -8.76
N ASP A 107 15.85 3.92 -9.83
CA ASP A 107 16.33 5.28 -10.03
C ASP A 107 15.17 6.28 -10.16
N LYS A 108 14.08 5.87 -10.81
CA LYS A 108 12.86 6.67 -10.93
C LYS A 108 12.14 6.86 -9.59
N ALA A 109 12.08 5.81 -8.77
CA ALA A 109 11.50 5.87 -7.43
C ALA A 109 12.27 6.85 -6.54
N ASN A 110 13.60 6.77 -6.55
CA ASN A 110 14.46 7.66 -5.76
C ASN A 110 14.37 9.14 -6.20
N LYS A 111 14.03 9.41 -7.47
CA LYS A 111 13.85 10.77 -8.01
C LYS A 111 12.47 11.38 -7.75
N LYS A 112 11.48 10.60 -7.31
CA LYS A 112 10.13 11.10 -7.00
C LYS A 112 9.78 10.85 -5.52
N PRO A 113 10.30 11.64 -4.57
CA PRO A 113 10.02 11.39 -3.16
C PRO A 113 8.57 11.71 -2.78
N ASP A 114 7.96 12.78 -3.31
CA ASP A 114 6.67 13.25 -2.80
C ASP A 114 5.83 13.99 -3.86
N ALA A 115 4.76 13.35 -4.33
CA ALA A 115 3.57 14.06 -4.82
C ALA A 115 2.45 13.79 -3.81
N LYS A 116 2.54 14.56 -2.72
CA LYS A 116 1.63 14.78 -1.59
C LYS A 116 0.25 14.08 -1.59
N SER A 117 -0.03 13.56 -0.40
CA SER A 117 -1.34 13.44 0.23
C SER A 117 -2.34 14.54 -0.16
N ASP A 118 -3.24 14.25 -1.09
CA ASP A 118 -4.51 14.99 -1.20
C ASP A 118 -5.61 14.11 -0.59
N SER A 119 -5.76 14.23 0.72
CA SER A 119 -7.04 14.06 1.38
C SER A 119 -8.01 15.09 0.81
N LYS A 120 -8.69 14.78 -0.30
CA LYS A 120 -9.96 15.45 -0.58
C LYS A 120 -10.98 14.94 0.45
N PRO A 121 -11.55 15.80 1.31
CA PRO A 121 -12.67 15.40 2.13
C PRO A 121 -13.79 15.00 1.16
N LEU A 122 -14.32 13.78 1.28
CA LEU A 122 -15.59 13.44 0.66
C LEU A 122 -16.68 14.24 1.38
N ARG A 123 -16.87 15.47 0.87
CA ARG A 123 -18.12 16.22 0.75
C ARG A 123 -19.23 15.72 1.68
N GLU A 124 -19.30 16.36 2.84
CA GLU A 124 -20.50 16.45 3.68
C GLU A 124 -21.66 16.93 2.79
N LYS A 125 -22.63 16.05 2.51
CA LYS A 125 -23.91 16.44 1.93
C LYS A 125 -24.86 16.75 3.07
N SER A 126 -24.86 18.00 3.50
CA SER A 126 -26.00 18.63 4.17
C SER A 126 -27.12 18.81 3.14
N GLN A 127 -28.27 18.15 3.37
CA GLN A 127 -29.62 18.51 2.93
C GLN A 127 -30.58 17.74 3.85
N THR A 128 -31.61 18.28 4.51
CA THR A 128 -32.16 19.63 4.66
C THR A 128 -33.17 19.48 5.82
N GLN A 129 -33.00 20.21 6.93
CA GLN A 129 -34.09 20.46 7.87
C GLN A 129 -34.77 21.76 7.42
N SER A 130 -35.97 21.64 6.86
CA SER A 130 -36.88 22.76 6.64
C SER A 130 -38.31 22.34 6.97
N HIS A 131 -38.72 22.59 8.21
CA HIS A 131 -40.10 23.01 8.51
C HIS A 131 -40.11 23.92 9.74
N ILE A 132 -39.98 25.21 9.43
CA ILE A 132 -40.69 26.41 9.93
C ILE A 132 -42.17 26.04 10.19
N GLU A 133 -42.97 26.51 11.15
CA GLU A 133 -43.03 27.66 12.06
C GLU A 133 -44.12 27.35 13.10
N SER A 134 -44.04 27.95 14.29
CA SER A 134 -45.12 28.59 15.06
C SER A 134 -44.71 28.58 16.53
N SER A 135 -44.79 29.65 17.31
CA SER A 135 -45.04 31.07 17.10
C SER A 135 -44.81 31.65 18.49
N ALA A 136 -43.94 32.64 18.63
CA ALA A 136 -43.84 33.41 19.86
C ALA A 136 -45.15 34.17 20.10
N THR A 137 -45.65 34.20 21.33
CA THR A 137 -46.32 35.38 21.90
C THR A 137 -46.17 35.34 23.42
N GLN A 138 -45.67 36.45 23.94
CA GLN A 138 -45.53 36.80 25.36
C GLN A 138 -46.90 37.16 25.94
N ASP A 139 -47.21 36.69 27.14
CA ASP A 139 -47.63 37.47 28.33
C ASP A 139 -47.83 36.51 29.52
#